data_AF-A0A965J3E7-F1
#
_entry.id   AF-A0A965J3E7-F1
#
_cell.length_a   1.000
_cell.length_b   1.000
_cell.length_c   1.000
_cell.angle_alpha   90.00
_cell.angle_beta   90.00
_cell.angle_gamma   90.00
#
_symmetry.space_group_name_H-M   'P 1'
#
loop_
_entity.id
_entity.type
_entity.pdbx_description
1 polymer ?
#
loop_
_entity_poly.entity_id
_entity_poly.type
_entity_poly.pdbx_seq_one_letter_code
_entity_poly.pdbx_strand_id
1 'polypeptide(L)'
;ESEFQQVRGEREQYSQILGQLQQKLQEFEPQEPDWNRLEVEDPTEYARQWTSHQRRQQQRYAVQAEQERLNQVRQAELQKTMQQVMATEVARLKEKIPEWSSPEKAKTEGKALLEYGQNLGFSEQELNTITDSRALLALHKAWKYDQMMSKRPEFQAKIKKAPKMVTPGSAGSVSSKSSDINNAKKRLAQTGSVRDAASLFEKFI
;
A
#
# COMPACT_ATOMS: atom_id res chain seq x y z
N GLU A 1 2.29 -12.44 24.94
CA GLU A 1 2.58 -13.36 23.82
C GLU A 1 2.60 -14.82 24.22
N SER A 2 3.21 -15.20 25.35
CA SER A 2 3.27 -16.61 25.80
C SER A 2 1.90 -17.30 25.89
N GLU A 3 0.92 -16.66 26.54
CA GLU A 3 -0.43 -17.25 26.70
C GLU A 3 -1.15 -17.42 25.35
N PHE A 4 -0.97 -16.50 24.41
CA PHE A 4 -1.57 -16.60 23.08
C PHE A 4 -0.97 -17.75 22.26
N GLN A 5 0.34 -17.94 22.35
CA GLN A 5 1.02 -19.08 21.72
C GLN A 5 0.62 -20.41 22.37
N GLN A 6 0.46 -20.44 23.70
CA GLN A 6 -0.07 -21.62 24.40
C GLN A 6 -1.49 -21.96 23.97
N VAL A 7 -2.40 -20.97 23.93
CA VAL A 7 -3.78 -21.17 23.48
C VAL A 7 -3.85 -21.65 22.03
N ARG A 8 -2.94 -21.18 21.16
CA ARG A 8 -2.83 -21.70 19.77
C ARG A 8 -2.38 -23.15 19.73
N GLY A 9 -1.33 -23.49 20.48
CA GLY A 9 -0.84 -24.87 20.55
C GLY A 9 -1.90 -25.84 21.08
N GLU A 10 -2.62 -25.46 22.14
CA GLU A 10 -3.74 -26.24 22.68
C GLU A 10 -4.86 -26.44 21.65
N ARG A 11 -5.22 -25.40 20.90
CA ARG A 11 -6.23 -25.48 19.83
C ARG A 11 -5.80 -26.36 18.67
N GLU A 12 -4.52 -26.32 18.30
CA GLU A 12 -3.97 -27.19 17.26
C GLU A 12 -4.02 -28.65 17.70
N GLN A 13 -3.60 -28.95 18.92
CA GLN A 13 -3.70 -30.29 19.50
C GLN A 13 -5.17 -30.75 19.57
N TYR A 14 -6.07 -29.88 20.03
CA TYR A 14 -7.50 -30.16 20.10
C TYR A 14 -8.10 -30.45 18.72
N SER A 15 -7.75 -29.66 17.70
CA SER A 15 -8.18 -29.88 16.32
C SER A 15 -7.66 -31.20 15.75
N GLN A 16 -6.44 -31.63 16.10
CA GLN A 16 -5.90 -32.92 15.68
C GLN A 16 -6.67 -34.08 16.31
N ILE A 17 -6.96 -33.98 17.62
CA ILE A 17 -7.75 -34.99 18.34
C ILE A 17 -9.16 -35.10 17.75
N LEU A 18 -9.82 -33.97 17.45
CA LEU A 18 -11.13 -33.97 16.81
C LEU A 18 -11.11 -34.62 15.42
N GLY A 19 -10.06 -34.36 14.63
CA GLY A 19 -9.88 -35.02 13.34
C GLY A 19 -9.73 -36.54 13.46
N GLN A 20 -8.92 -37.02 14.42
CA GLN A 20 -8.78 -38.45 14.69
C GLN A 20 -10.09 -39.08 15.19
N LEU A 21 -10.84 -38.36 16.03
CA LEU A 21 -12.14 -38.81 16.51
C LEU A 21 -13.15 -38.92 15.35
N GLN A 22 -13.17 -37.94 14.45
CA GLN A 22 -14.01 -37.96 13.25
C GLN A 22 -13.69 -39.17 12.36
N GLN A 23 -12.40 -39.44 12.13
CA GLN A 23 -11.97 -40.60 11.35
C GLN A 23 -12.41 -41.92 11.99
N LYS A 24 -12.22 -42.07 13.31
CA LYS A 24 -12.69 -43.26 14.02
C LYS A 24 -14.20 -43.43 13.93
N LEU A 25 -14.98 -42.34 14.07
CA LEU A 25 -16.43 -42.40 13.94
C LEU A 25 -16.89 -42.81 12.53
N GLN A 26 -16.13 -42.49 11.49
CA GLN A 26 -16.39 -42.94 10.12
C GLN A 26 -15.95 -44.38 9.87
N GLU A 27 -14.81 -44.80 10.43
CA GLU A 27 -14.27 -46.15 10.26
C GLU A 27 -15.13 -47.22 10.94
N PHE A 28 -15.66 -46.92 12.13
CA PHE A 28 -16.51 -47.84 12.89
C PHE A 28 -18.00 -47.69 12.57
N GLU A 29 -18.36 -47.14 11.41
CA GLU A 29 -19.75 -47.01 10.99
C GLU A 29 -20.31 -48.38 10.56
N PRO A 30 -21.20 -49.01 11.34
CA PRO A 30 -21.79 -50.28 10.94
C PRO A 30 -22.74 -50.03 9.77
N GLN A 31 -22.84 -51.00 8.86
CA GLN A 31 -23.84 -50.93 7.80
C GLN A 31 -25.24 -50.85 8.40
N GLU A 32 -26.04 -49.91 7.89
CA GLU A 32 -27.40 -49.74 8.36
C GLU A 32 -28.25 -50.96 7.99
N PRO A 33 -28.98 -51.56 8.95
CA PRO A 33 -29.91 -52.64 8.65
C PRO A 33 -31.11 -52.10 7.85
N ASP A 34 -31.89 -52.99 7.26
CA ASP A 34 -33.19 -52.63 6.71
C ASP A 34 -34.15 -52.30 7.87
N TRP A 35 -34.23 -51.02 8.21
CA TRP A 35 -35.03 -50.49 9.31
C TRP A 35 -36.50 -50.87 9.19
N ASN A 36 -37.06 -50.84 7.97
CA ASN A 36 -38.47 -51.15 7.73
C ASN A 36 -38.77 -52.62 8.00
N ARG A 37 -37.86 -53.51 7.58
CA ARG A 37 -37.99 -54.94 7.84
C ARG A 37 -37.81 -55.26 9.33
N LEU A 38 -36.81 -54.64 9.96
CA LEU A 38 -36.50 -54.86 11.37
C LEU A 38 -37.63 -54.38 12.30
N GLU A 39 -38.30 -53.28 11.96
CA GLU A 39 -39.47 -52.79 12.71
C GLU A 39 -40.64 -53.78 12.70
N VAL A 40 -40.85 -54.50 11.58
CA VAL A 40 -41.93 -55.49 11.44
C VAL A 40 -41.55 -56.85 12.06
N GLU A 41 -40.31 -57.30 11.89
CA GLU A 41 -39.85 -58.61 12.36
C GLU A 41 -39.48 -58.62 13.86
N ASP A 42 -38.83 -57.55 14.37
CA ASP A 42 -38.45 -57.42 15.79
C ASP A 42 -38.45 -55.94 16.25
N PRO A 43 -39.60 -55.43 16.74
CA PRO A 43 -39.73 -54.06 17.24
C PRO A 43 -38.79 -53.73 18.40
N THR A 44 -38.36 -54.72 19.19
CA THR A 44 -37.50 -54.49 20.37
C THR A 44 -36.06 -54.28 19.94
N GLU A 45 -35.56 -55.11 19.01
CA GLU A 45 -34.24 -54.93 18.43
C GLU A 45 -34.17 -53.68 17.54
N TYR A 46 -35.24 -53.36 16.81
CA TYR A 46 -35.37 -52.07 16.12
C TYR A 46 -35.12 -50.88 17.06
N ALA A 47 -35.85 -50.81 18.18
CA ALA A 47 -35.72 -49.70 19.13
C ALA A 47 -34.29 -49.57 19.71
N ARG A 48 -33.62 -50.69 19.99
CA ARG A 48 -32.23 -50.71 20.46
C ARG A 48 -31.27 -50.21 19.39
N GLN A 49 -31.38 -50.73 18.17
CA GLN A 49 -30.50 -50.35 17.06
C GLN A 49 -30.72 -48.90 16.63
N TRP A 50 -31.97 -48.44 16.60
CA TRP A 50 -32.33 -47.06 16.30
C TRP A 50 -31.76 -46.09 17.34
N THR A 51 -31.92 -46.39 18.63
CA THR A 51 -31.34 -45.58 19.71
C THR A 51 -29.81 -45.49 19.59
N SER A 52 -29.17 -46.61 19.24
CA SER A 52 -27.72 -46.70 19.03
C SER A 52 -27.27 -45.89 17.81
N HIS A 53 -28.01 -45.98 16.70
CA HIS A 53 -27.80 -45.19 15.48
C HIS A 53 -27.96 -43.69 15.74
N GLN A 54 -29.06 -43.28 16.36
CA GLN A 54 -29.32 -41.88 16.71
C GLN A 54 -28.21 -41.31 17.60
N ARG A 55 -27.73 -42.08 18.59
CA ARG A 55 -26.60 -41.67 19.44
C ARG A 55 -25.32 -41.45 18.62
N ARG A 56 -25.00 -42.35 17.68
CA ARG A 56 -23.83 -42.18 16.79
C ARG A 56 -23.98 -40.94 15.91
N GLN A 57 -25.16 -40.73 15.32
CA GLN A 57 -25.43 -39.55 14.48
C GLN A 57 -25.29 -38.25 15.26
N GLN A 58 -25.80 -38.19 16.50
CA GLN A 58 -25.61 -37.04 17.38
C GLN A 58 -24.13 -36.79 17.68
N GLN A 59 -23.35 -37.83 17.98
CA GLN A 59 -21.91 -37.70 18.23
C GLN A 59 -21.18 -37.17 16.99
N ARG A 60 -21.49 -37.69 15.80
CA ARG A 60 -20.92 -37.21 14.54
C ARG A 60 -21.25 -35.75 14.28
N TYR A 61 -22.52 -35.37 14.45
CA TYR A 61 -22.96 -33.99 14.28
C TYR A 61 -22.24 -33.05 15.26
N ALA A 62 -22.10 -33.45 16.52
CA ALA A 62 -21.38 -32.65 17.53
C ALA A 62 -19.90 -32.44 17.15
N VAL A 63 -19.21 -33.50 16.71
CA VAL A 63 -17.81 -33.41 16.26
C VAL A 63 -17.68 -32.50 15.02
N GLN A 64 -18.59 -32.64 14.06
CA GLN A 64 -18.59 -31.82 12.85
C GLN A 64 -18.85 -30.34 13.17
N ALA A 65 -19.82 -30.05 14.03
CA ALA A 65 -20.12 -28.70 14.48
C ALA A 65 -18.94 -28.06 15.20
N GLU A 66 -18.24 -28.81 16.06
CA GLU A 66 -17.04 -28.31 16.74
C GLU A 66 -15.88 -28.04 15.75
N GLN A 67 -15.69 -28.92 14.77
CA GLN A 67 -14.69 -28.71 13.72
C GLN A 67 -14.98 -27.45 12.89
N GLU A 68 -16.24 -27.23 12.53
CA GLU A 68 -16.65 -26.04 11.81
C GLU A 68 -16.43 -24.77 12.64
N ARG A 69 -16.80 -24.80 13.93
CA ARG A 69 -16.53 -23.71 14.89
C ARG A 69 -15.03 -23.39 14.95
N LEU A 70 -14.17 -24.39 15.07
CA LEU A 70 -12.72 -24.19 15.09
C LEU A 70 -12.19 -23.59 13.79
N ASN A 71 -12.71 -24.04 12.65
CA ASN A 71 -12.35 -23.48 11.35
C ASN A 71 -12.73 -22.00 11.24
N GLN A 72 -13.92 -21.62 11.69
CA GLN A 72 -14.37 -20.22 11.73
C GLN A 72 -13.46 -19.37 12.61
N VAL A 73 -13.09 -19.85 13.80
CA VAL A 73 -12.17 -19.11 14.68
C VAL A 73 -10.78 -18.99 14.04
N ARG A 74 -10.25 -20.05 13.42
CA ARG A 74 -8.97 -20.00 12.70
C ARG A 74 -8.99 -18.97 11.58
N GLN A 75 -10.07 -18.91 10.80
CA GLN A 75 -10.22 -17.92 9.73
C GLN A 75 -10.25 -16.49 10.28
N ALA A 76 -11.00 -16.24 11.35
CA ALA A 76 -11.06 -14.93 11.99
C ALA A 76 -9.70 -14.50 12.55
N GLU A 77 -8.96 -15.42 13.18
CA GLU A 77 -7.60 -15.16 13.66
C GLU A 77 -6.64 -14.84 12.52
N LEU A 78 -6.70 -15.59 11.41
CA LEU A 78 -5.85 -15.36 10.26
C LEU A 78 -6.13 -14.00 9.62
N GLN A 79 -7.41 -13.62 9.49
CA GLN A 79 -7.78 -12.28 9.04
C GLN A 79 -7.24 -11.18 9.97
N LYS A 80 -7.33 -11.37 11.29
CA LYS A 80 -6.79 -10.41 12.26
C LYS A 80 -5.27 -10.28 12.16
N THR A 81 -4.55 -11.39 12.06
CA THR A 81 -3.10 -11.39 11.87
C THR A 81 -2.71 -10.72 10.55
N MET A 82 -3.43 -11.00 9.46
CA MET A 82 -3.19 -10.35 8.16
C MET A 82 -3.40 -8.83 8.24
N GLN A 83 -4.46 -8.36 8.91
CA GLN A 83 -4.69 -6.93 9.12
C GLN A 83 -3.58 -6.28 9.96
N GLN A 84 -3.08 -6.97 10.99
CA GLN A 84 -1.95 -6.49 11.79
C GLN A 84 -0.68 -6.36 10.96
N VAL A 85 -0.34 -7.40 10.17
CA VAL A 85 0.81 -7.37 9.26
C VAL A 85 0.68 -6.21 8.27
N MET A 86 -0.48 -6.07 7.63
CA MET A 86 -0.73 -4.97 6.70
C MET A 86 -0.56 -3.60 7.38
N ALA A 87 -1.08 -3.41 8.60
CA ALA A 87 -0.91 -2.16 9.34
C ALA A 87 0.57 -1.87 9.66
N THR A 88 1.35 -2.89 10.03
CA THR A 88 2.79 -2.73 10.28
C THR A 88 3.58 -2.40 9.02
N GLU A 89 3.26 -3.03 7.88
CA GLU A 89 3.89 -2.75 6.60
C GLU A 89 3.54 -1.34 6.10
N VAL A 90 2.29 -0.90 6.27
CA VAL A 90 1.87 0.48 5.99
C VAL A 90 2.60 1.49 6.89
N ALA A 91 2.77 1.18 8.17
CA ALA A 91 3.54 2.05 9.07
C ALA A 91 5.01 2.17 8.63
N ARG A 92 5.64 1.05 8.25
CA ARG A 92 7.00 1.04 7.70
C ARG A 92 7.10 1.83 6.39
N LEU A 93 6.10 1.73 5.51
CA LEU A 93 6.02 2.53 4.29
C LEU A 93 5.97 4.03 4.58
N LYS A 94 5.14 4.45 5.55
CA LYS A 94 5.04 5.86 5.95
C LYS A 94 6.34 6.40 6.55
N GLU A 95 7.09 5.56 7.26
CA GLU A 95 8.41 5.92 7.78
C GLU A 95 9.43 6.13 6.64
N LYS A 96 9.40 5.27 5.61
CA LYS A 96 10.32 5.38 4.45
C LYS A 96 9.88 6.42 3.42
N ILE A 97 8.59 6.70 3.32
CA ILE A 97 7.98 7.69 2.41
C ILE A 97 7.12 8.64 3.25
N PRO A 98 7.73 9.65 3.92
CA PRO A 98 7.00 10.55 4.82
C PRO A 98 5.87 11.32 4.12
N GLU A 99 6.00 11.57 2.81
CA GLU A 99 4.97 12.22 1.99
C GLU A 99 3.62 11.51 2.00
N TRP A 100 3.62 10.18 2.22
CA TRP A 100 2.41 9.36 2.29
C TRP A 100 1.72 9.40 3.65
N SER A 101 2.24 10.17 4.60
CA SER A 101 1.52 10.50 5.83
C SER A 101 0.27 11.34 5.54
N SER A 102 0.27 12.11 4.44
CA SER A 102 -0.93 12.79 3.94
C SER A 102 -1.80 11.81 3.14
N PRO A 103 -3.08 11.61 3.51
CA PRO A 103 -3.99 10.72 2.79
C PRO A 103 -4.19 11.12 1.32
N GLU A 104 -4.20 12.43 1.04
CA GLU A 104 -4.38 12.95 -0.31
C GLU A 104 -3.17 12.63 -1.21
N LYS A 105 -1.96 12.83 -0.70
CA LYS A 105 -0.73 12.46 -1.42
C LYS A 105 -0.62 10.96 -1.61
N ALA A 106 -0.90 10.17 -0.58
CA ALA A 106 -0.87 8.71 -0.66
C ALA A 106 -1.85 8.19 -1.72
N LYS A 107 -3.06 8.75 -1.79
CA LYS A 107 -4.06 8.38 -2.81
C LYS A 107 -3.64 8.78 -4.21
N THR A 108 -3.06 9.97 -4.37
CA THR A 108 -2.63 10.50 -5.67
C THR A 108 -1.43 9.73 -6.21
N GLU A 109 -0.39 9.55 -5.38
CA GLU A 109 0.79 8.77 -5.77
C GLU A 109 0.48 7.29 -5.91
N GLY A 110 -0.42 6.74 -5.09
CA GLY A 110 -0.89 5.36 -5.21
C GLY A 110 -1.53 5.06 -6.57
N LYS A 111 -2.38 5.96 -7.08
CA LYS A 111 -2.93 5.84 -8.44
C LYS A 111 -1.85 5.91 -9.51
N ALA A 112 -0.93 6.87 -9.41
CA ALA A 112 0.15 7.03 -10.38
C ALA A 112 1.10 5.81 -10.40
N LEU A 113 1.29 5.16 -9.26
CA LEU A 113 2.07 3.92 -9.16
C LEU A 113 1.37 2.73 -9.77
N LEU A 114 0.05 2.66 -9.63
CA LEU A 114 -0.75 1.60 -10.22
C LEU A 114 -0.71 1.71 -11.76
N GLU A 115 -0.86 2.92 -12.30
CA GLU A 115 -0.67 3.22 -13.73
C GLU A 115 0.77 2.90 -14.18
N TYR A 116 1.78 3.27 -13.40
CA TYR A 116 3.17 2.95 -13.71
C TYR A 116 3.45 1.45 -13.71
N GLY A 117 2.91 0.70 -12.74
CA GLY A 117 3.01 -0.76 -12.68
C GLY A 117 2.34 -1.42 -13.89
N GLN A 118 1.17 -0.91 -14.31
CA GLN A 118 0.51 -1.37 -15.54
C GLN A 118 1.35 -1.10 -16.78
N ASN A 119 2.01 0.06 -16.87
CA ASN A 119 2.93 0.38 -17.97
C ASN A 119 4.17 -0.53 -17.99
N LEU A 120 4.58 -1.07 -16.83
CA LEU A 120 5.63 -2.09 -16.73
C LEU A 120 5.17 -3.50 -17.11
N GLY A 121 3.86 -3.71 -17.30
CA GLY A 121 3.26 -4.99 -17.68
C GLY A 121 2.64 -5.79 -16.54
N PHE A 122 2.56 -5.24 -15.32
CA PHE A 122 1.85 -5.88 -14.23
C PHE A 122 0.33 -5.70 -14.38
N SER A 123 -0.43 -6.73 -14.00
CA SER A 123 -1.88 -6.62 -13.90
C SER A 123 -2.29 -5.80 -12.66
N GLU A 124 -3.48 -5.21 -12.71
CA GLU A 124 -4.06 -4.51 -11.56
C GLU A 124 -4.24 -5.43 -10.34
N GLN A 125 -4.57 -6.71 -10.58
CA GLN A 125 -4.71 -7.70 -9.51
C GLN A 125 -3.37 -7.94 -8.81
N GLU A 126 -2.28 -8.12 -9.56
CA GLU A 126 -0.95 -8.30 -8.97
C GLU A 126 -0.55 -7.09 -8.14
N LEU A 127 -0.75 -5.88 -8.67
CA LEU A 127 -0.41 -4.64 -7.97
C LEU A 127 -1.22 -4.43 -6.68
N ASN A 128 -2.51 -4.76 -6.70
CA ASN A 128 -3.38 -4.67 -5.50
C ASN A 128 -3.07 -5.74 -4.45
N THR A 129 -2.41 -6.84 -4.83
CA THR A 129 -2.04 -7.91 -3.91
C THR A 129 -0.68 -7.65 -3.23
N ILE A 130 0.08 -6.65 -3.68
CA ILE A 130 1.38 -6.28 -3.09
C ILE A 130 1.16 -5.78 -1.66
N THR A 131 1.41 -6.66 -0.70
CA THR A 131 1.32 -6.36 0.74
C THR A 131 2.68 -6.00 1.34
N ASP A 132 3.77 -6.39 0.66
CA ASP A 132 5.14 -6.15 1.13
C ASP A 132 5.57 -4.69 0.90
N SER A 133 5.91 -3.99 1.99
CA SER A 133 6.42 -2.62 1.93
C SER A 133 7.65 -2.46 1.05
N ARG A 134 8.50 -3.48 0.95
CA ARG A 134 9.76 -3.44 0.21
C ARG A 134 9.51 -3.38 -1.29
N ALA A 135 8.56 -4.17 -1.78
CA ALA A 135 8.17 -4.19 -3.18
C ALA A 135 7.55 -2.84 -3.59
N LEU A 136 6.64 -2.32 -2.78
CA LEU A 136 6.02 -1.02 -3.06
C LEU A 136 7.03 0.13 -2.98
N LEU A 137 7.99 0.08 -2.04
CA LEU A 137 9.09 1.05 -1.95
C LEU A 137 10.00 1.00 -3.18
N ALA A 138 10.31 -0.19 -3.69
CA ALA A 138 11.10 -0.34 -4.91
C ALA A 138 10.37 0.23 -6.13
N LEU A 139 9.07 -0.07 -6.27
CA LEU A 139 8.22 0.49 -7.32
C LEU A 139 8.14 2.02 -7.24
N HIS A 140 7.98 2.56 -6.02
CA HIS A 140 7.98 4.01 -5.78
C HIS A 140 9.27 4.69 -6.24
N LYS A 141 10.42 4.09 -5.90
CA LYS A 141 11.73 4.60 -6.31
C LYS A 141 11.92 4.54 -7.82
N ALA A 142 11.51 3.45 -8.46
CA ALA A 142 11.57 3.31 -9.91
C ALA A 142 10.73 4.39 -10.61
N TRP A 143 9.48 4.57 -10.16
CA TRP A 143 8.59 5.61 -10.67
C TRP A 143 9.18 7.03 -10.50
N LYS A 144 9.70 7.37 -9.31
CA LYS A 144 10.34 8.68 -9.06
C LYS A 144 11.58 8.88 -9.92
N TYR A 145 12.36 7.83 -10.14
CA TYR A 145 13.55 7.87 -11.00
C TYR A 145 13.18 8.16 -12.46
N ASP A 146 12.18 7.46 -12.99
CA ASP A 146 11.71 7.68 -14.37
C ASP A 146 11.06 9.06 -14.56
N GLN A 147 10.33 9.54 -13.55
CA GLN A 147 9.84 10.93 -13.51
C GLN A 147 10.98 11.95 -13.54
N MET A 148 12.07 11.70 -12.82
CA MET A 148 13.23 12.59 -12.83
C MET A 148 13.94 12.55 -14.18
N MET A 149 14.10 11.34 -14.76
CA MET A 149 14.76 11.14 -16.04
C MET A 149 14.00 11.78 -17.19
N SER A 150 12.68 11.63 -17.24
CA SER A 150 11.82 12.27 -18.25
C SER A 150 11.87 13.80 -18.18
N LYS A 151 12.05 14.38 -16.99
CA LYS A 151 12.17 15.85 -16.80
C LYS A 151 13.59 16.40 -17.04
N ARG A 152 14.62 15.55 -17.18
CA ARG A 152 16.01 15.99 -17.43
C ARG A 152 16.17 16.94 -18.63
N PRO A 153 15.52 16.73 -19.79
CA PRO A 153 15.65 17.64 -20.94
C PRO A 153 15.17 19.06 -20.61
N GLU A 154 14.08 19.19 -19.84
CA GLU A 154 13.55 20.47 -19.40
C GLU A 154 14.49 21.17 -18.42
N PHE A 155 15.07 20.43 -17.47
CA PHE A 155 16.07 20.97 -16.56
C PHE A 155 17.32 21.44 -17.31
N GLN A 156 17.80 20.66 -18.28
CA GLN A 156 18.93 21.08 -19.13
C GLN A 156 18.60 22.31 -19.97
N ALA A 157 17.37 22.41 -20.50
CA ALA A 157 16.92 23.60 -21.23
C ALA A 157 16.83 24.84 -20.33
N LYS A 158 16.37 24.69 -19.08
CA LYS A 158 16.36 25.77 -18.08
C LYS A 158 17.77 26.19 -17.68
N ILE A 159 18.71 25.25 -17.50
CA ILE A 159 20.12 25.57 -17.22
C ILE A 159 20.76 26.32 -18.39
N LYS A 160 20.47 25.92 -19.64
CA LYS A 160 20.96 26.64 -20.83
C LYS A 160 20.36 28.06 -20.95
N LYS A 161 19.15 28.28 -20.47
CA LYS A 161 18.48 29.60 -20.43
C LYS A 161 18.80 30.41 -19.18
N ALA A 162 19.46 29.84 -18.17
CA ALA A 162 19.83 30.57 -16.98
C ALA A 162 20.91 31.61 -17.34
N PRO A 163 20.75 32.89 -16.93
CA PRO A 163 21.74 33.92 -17.21
C PRO A 163 23.08 33.50 -16.61
N LYS A 164 24.15 33.55 -17.41
CA LYS A 164 25.51 33.29 -16.92
C LYS A 164 25.78 34.25 -15.78
N MET A 165 26.10 33.71 -14.60
CA MET A 165 26.59 34.53 -13.49
C MET A 165 27.81 35.30 -13.98
N VAL A 166 27.76 36.63 -13.86
CA VAL A 166 28.95 37.47 -14.02
C VAL A 166 29.97 37.03 -12.98
N THR A 167 31.16 36.65 -13.45
CA THR A 167 32.28 36.27 -12.59
C THR A 167 32.59 37.44 -11.64
N PRO A 168 32.73 37.23 -10.32
CA PRO A 168 33.18 38.28 -9.41
C PRO A 168 34.55 38.78 -9.90
N GLY A 169 34.61 40.02 -10.38
CA GLY A 169 35.83 40.62 -10.93
C GLY A 169 35.85 40.87 -12.44
N SER A 170 34.91 40.32 -13.22
CA SER A 170 34.69 40.86 -14.57
C SER A 170 33.82 42.10 -14.42
N ALA A 171 34.46 43.28 -14.45
CA ALA A 171 33.76 44.52 -14.75
C ALA A 171 33.06 44.32 -16.10
N GLY A 172 31.79 43.92 -16.07
CA GLY A 172 30.95 43.98 -17.24
C GLY A 172 31.07 45.40 -17.75
N SER A 173 31.49 45.56 -19.00
CA SER A 173 31.41 46.84 -19.69
C SER A 173 29.94 47.22 -19.72
N VAL A 174 29.48 47.88 -18.66
CA VAL A 174 28.23 48.63 -18.67
C VAL A 174 28.47 49.65 -19.75
N SER A 175 27.73 49.57 -20.85
CA SER A 175 27.89 50.52 -21.95
C SER A 175 27.86 51.94 -21.36
N SER A 176 28.99 52.65 -21.45
CA SER A 176 29.19 53.95 -20.79
C SER A 176 28.07 54.93 -21.15
N LYS A 177 27.57 54.82 -22.38
CA LYS A 177 26.43 55.56 -22.92
C LYS A 177 25.17 55.47 -22.04
N SER A 178 24.83 54.31 -21.48
CA SER A 178 23.62 54.15 -20.65
C SER A 178 23.78 54.79 -19.26
N SER A 179 24.98 54.67 -18.69
CA SER A 179 25.35 55.32 -17.43
C SER A 179 25.36 56.84 -17.57
N ASP A 180 25.93 57.36 -18.66
CA ASP A 180 26.10 58.79 -18.90
C ASP A 180 24.78 59.52 -19.16
N ILE A 181 23.82 58.85 -19.81
CA ILE A 181 22.46 59.36 -20.01
C ILE A 181 21.68 59.34 -18.68
N ASN A 182 21.80 58.27 -17.89
CA ASN A 182 21.13 58.18 -16.59
C ASN A 182 21.66 59.22 -15.58
N ASN A 183 22.96 59.48 -15.59
CA ASN A 183 23.57 60.52 -14.77
C ASN A 183 23.15 61.93 -15.23
N ALA A 184 23.07 62.17 -16.54
CA ALA A 184 22.57 63.45 -17.08
C ALA A 184 21.09 63.68 -16.74
N LYS A 185 20.24 62.64 -16.81
CA LYS A 185 18.84 62.70 -16.36
C LYS A 185 18.72 63.02 -14.88
N LYS A 186 19.53 62.38 -14.03
CA LYS A 186 19.57 62.66 -12.58
C LYS A 186 19.97 64.10 -12.28
N ARG A 187 20.99 64.62 -12.97
CA ARG A 187 21.42 66.02 -12.80
C ARG A 187 20.31 67.00 -13.18
N LEU A 188 19.68 66.81 -14.34
CA LEU A 188 18.53 67.62 -14.75
C LEU A 188 17.39 67.56 -13.72
N ALA A 189 17.07 66.38 -13.20
CA ALA A 189 16.03 66.22 -12.18
C ALA A 189 16.37 66.91 -10.86
N GLN A 190 17.65 67.05 -10.52
CA GLN A 190 18.11 67.70 -9.29
C GLN A 190 18.23 69.21 -9.43
N THR A 191 18.71 69.71 -10.56
CA THR A 191 19.02 71.13 -10.76
C THR A 191 17.91 71.89 -11.47
N GLY A 192 17.10 71.21 -12.28
CA GLY A 192 16.06 71.82 -13.11
C GLY A 192 16.57 72.86 -14.11
N SER A 193 17.88 72.91 -14.36
CA SER A 193 18.51 74.00 -15.11
C SER A 193 18.38 73.79 -16.62
N VAL A 194 18.20 74.89 -17.36
CA VAL A 194 18.16 74.87 -18.84
C VAL A 194 19.47 74.34 -19.43
N ARG A 195 20.60 74.57 -18.75
CA ARG A 195 21.93 74.11 -19.15
C ARG A 195 22.08 72.58 -19.04
N ASP A 196 21.56 71.99 -17.97
CA ASP A 196 21.59 70.54 -17.79
C ASP A 196 20.61 69.83 -18.74
N ALA A 197 19.50 70.49 -19.10
CA ALA A 197 18.58 70.01 -20.11
C ALA A 197 19.26 69.95 -21.49
N ALA A 198 19.93 71.04 -21.90
CA ALA A 198 20.70 71.07 -23.15
C ALA A 198 21.79 69.98 -23.19
N SER A 199 22.53 69.82 -22.09
CA SER A 199 23.57 68.79 -21.96
C SER A 199 23.01 67.36 -22.03
N LEU A 200 21.76 67.14 -21.60
CA LEU A 200 21.08 65.85 -21.76
C LEU A 200 20.63 65.63 -23.22
N PHE A 201 20.08 66.66 -23.87
CA PHE A 201 19.65 66.59 -25.27
C PHE A 201 20.82 66.34 -26.23
N GLU A 202 21.97 66.97 -25.99
CA GLU A 202 23.19 66.77 -26.79
C GLU A 202 23.68 65.32 -26.76
N LYS A 203 23.38 64.56 -25.70
CA LYS A 203 23.72 63.13 -25.61
C LYS A 203 22.78 62.21 -26.40
N PHE A 204 21.66 62.73 -26.89
CA PHE A 204 20.67 61.98 -27.68
C PHE A 204 20.78 62.20 -29.19
N ILE A 205 21.53 63.22 -29.62
CA ILE A 205 21.85 63.51 -31.02
C ILE A 205 23.14 62.74 -31.38
#